data_AF-A0ABD3VAQ1-F1
#
_entry.id   AF-A0ABD3VAQ1-F1
#
_cell.length_a   1.000
_cell.length_b   1.000
_cell.length_c   1.000
_cell.angle_alpha   90.00
_cell.angle_beta   90.00
_cell.angle_gamma   90.00
#
_symmetry.space_group_name_H-M   'P 1'
#
loop_
_entity.id
_entity.type
_entity.pdbx_description
1 polymer ?
#
loop_
_entity_poly.entity_id
_entity_poly.type
_entity_poly.pdbx_seq_one_letter_code
_entity_poly.pdbx_strand_id
1 'polypeptide(L)'
;MSTPRHDWGSPTAPASLQCYSLARMHHTDVSLFERLIRNGMCYQQLENQHRMRPEIASLIVSHIYKSLENHESVFKYSNIKSIASNLFFIAYEEEEDDFDESLSHSNTYEAEFISKLYRHLRLQGYFQHEITVLFFL
;
A
#
# COMPACT_ATOMS: atom_id res chain seq x y z
N MET A 1 16.50 -35.51 4.45
CA MET A 1 15.75 -34.70 3.46
C MET A 1 15.42 -33.37 4.11
N SER A 2 16.21 -32.35 3.81
CA SER A 2 16.06 -31.00 4.33
C SER A 2 14.98 -30.26 3.54
N THR A 3 13.89 -29.89 4.22
CA THR A 3 12.88 -28.99 3.66
C THR A 3 13.51 -27.61 3.42
N PRO A 4 13.20 -26.92 2.30
CA PRO A 4 13.76 -25.62 2.02
C PRO A 4 13.20 -24.60 3.01
N ARG A 5 14.10 -23.80 3.62
CA ARG A 5 13.71 -22.62 4.40
C ARG A 5 12.98 -21.66 3.45
N HIS A 6 11.67 -21.58 3.57
CA HIS A 6 10.90 -20.52 2.94
C HIS A 6 11.20 -19.22 3.68
N ASP A 7 11.98 -18.37 3.03
CA ASP A 7 12.20 -16.99 3.46
C ASP A 7 10.87 -16.24 3.28
N TRP A 8 10.20 -15.96 4.38
CA TRP A 8 9.02 -15.10 4.42
C TRP A 8 9.47 -13.72 4.89
N GLY A 9 9.51 -12.74 3.99
CA GLY A 9 9.32 -11.36 4.39
C GLY A 9 7.84 -11.20 4.73
N SER A 10 7.52 -10.83 5.99
CA SER A 10 6.14 -10.53 6.38
C SER A 10 5.55 -9.46 5.43
N PRO A 11 4.36 -9.68 4.83
CA PRO A 11 3.66 -8.72 3.98
C PRO A 11 3.34 -7.37 4.64
N THR A 12 3.35 -7.34 5.97
CA THR A 12 2.88 -6.23 6.78
C THR A 12 4.05 -5.39 7.26
N ALA A 13 3.86 -4.06 7.26
CA ALA A 13 4.83 -3.15 7.84
C ALA A 13 5.21 -3.60 9.27
N PRO A 14 6.51 -3.59 9.63
CA PRO A 14 6.95 -3.94 10.97
C PRO A 14 6.34 -2.99 12.01
N ALA A 15 6.33 -3.42 13.27
CA ALA A 15 5.82 -2.59 14.35
C ALA A 15 6.54 -1.24 14.37
N SER A 16 5.78 -0.14 14.40
CA SER A 16 6.33 1.22 14.48
C SER A 16 7.03 1.40 15.82
N LEU A 17 8.36 1.39 15.81
CA LEU A 17 9.19 1.53 17.00
C LEU A 17 9.85 2.91 16.99
N GLN A 18 9.65 3.67 18.07
CA GLN A 18 10.30 4.97 18.28
C GLN A 18 11.83 4.85 18.42
N CYS A 19 12.35 3.65 18.70
CA CYS A 19 13.78 3.40 18.88
C CYS A 19 14.26 2.32 17.89
N TYR A 20 14.77 2.76 16.75
CA TYR A 20 15.29 1.90 15.68
C TYR A 20 16.46 1.02 16.14
N SER A 21 17.35 1.56 16.98
CA SER A 21 18.54 0.83 17.45
C SER A 21 18.17 -0.37 18.31
N LEU A 22 17.18 -0.23 19.21
CA LEU A 22 16.71 -1.31 20.06
C LEU A 22 15.99 -2.41 19.25
N ALA A 23 15.24 -1.99 18.23
CA ALA A 23 14.59 -2.89 17.28
C ALA A 23 15.59 -3.80 16.57
N ARG A 24 16.67 -3.21 16.02
CA ARG A 24 17.71 -3.94 15.31
C ARG A 24 18.52 -4.87 16.21
N MET A 25 18.80 -4.47 17.45
CA MET A 25 19.62 -5.27 18.38
C MET A 25 18.84 -6.44 19.01
N HIS A 26 17.55 -6.26 19.30
CA HIS A 26 16.76 -7.25 20.04
C HIS A 26 15.61 -7.88 19.23
N HIS A 27 15.52 -7.59 17.94
CA HIS A 27 14.46 -8.07 17.04
C HIS A 27 13.05 -7.83 17.60
N THR A 28 12.86 -6.71 18.31
CA THR A 28 11.56 -6.33 18.88
C THR A 28 10.59 -5.79 17.82
N ASP A 29 11.08 -5.54 16.60
CA ASP A 29 10.30 -5.25 15.40
C ASP A 29 9.54 -6.46 14.85
N VAL A 30 9.96 -7.67 15.24
CA VAL A 30 9.30 -8.92 14.83
C VAL A 30 8.07 -9.16 15.70
N SER A 31 6.89 -9.10 15.07
CA SER A 31 5.61 -9.36 15.73
C SER A 31 5.54 -10.77 16.34
N LEU A 32 4.72 -10.95 17.38
CA LEU A 32 4.49 -12.26 17.97
C LEU A 32 3.97 -13.27 16.93
N PHE A 33 3.09 -12.84 16.04
CA PHE A 33 2.55 -13.67 14.97
C PHE A 33 3.66 -14.20 14.05
N GLU A 34 4.56 -13.32 13.61
CA GLU A 34 5.70 -13.70 12.80
C GLU A 34 6.66 -14.65 13.55
N ARG A 35 6.89 -14.42 14.84
CA ARG A 35 7.67 -15.34 15.69
C ARG A 35 7.02 -16.72 15.75
N LEU A 36 5.70 -16.81 15.89
CA LEU A 36 4.98 -18.08 15.97
C LEU A 36 5.09 -18.86 14.65
N ILE A 37 4.92 -18.19 13.51
CA ILE A 37 5.10 -18.80 12.19
C ILE A 37 6.54 -19.29 12.00
N ARG A 38 7.54 -18.46 12.36
CA ARG A 38 8.97 -18.83 12.29
C ARG A 38 9.31 -20.03 13.17
N ASN A 39 8.59 -20.23 14.28
CA ASN A 39 8.72 -21.40 15.17
C ASN A 39 7.94 -22.64 14.69
N GLY A 40 7.40 -22.62 13.46
CA GLY A 40 6.75 -23.78 12.85
C GLY A 40 5.29 -23.96 13.22
N MET A 41 4.63 -22.95 13.80
CA MET A 41 3.18 -22.99 13.97
C MET A 41 2.49 -23.02 12.60
N CYS A 42 1.51 -23.92 12.46
CA CYS A 42 0.65 -23.95 11.27
C CYS A 42 -0.17 -22.66 11.19
N TYR A 43 -0.35 -22.15 9.98
CA TYR A 43 -1.21 -21.01 9.71
C TYR A 43 -2.04 -21.29 8.46
N GLN A 44 -3.17 -20.60 8.36
CA GLN A 44 -4.01 -20.59 7.17
C GLN A 44 -4.05 -19.16 6.63
N GLN A 45 -3.78 -19.00 5.34
CA GLN A 45 -3.94 -17.72 4.66
C GLN A 45 -5.31 -17.66 3.98
N LEU A 46 -5.95 -16.49 4.03
CA LEU A 46 -7.13 -16.21 3.22
C LEU A 46 -6.68 -15.83 1.81
N GLU A 47 -7.15 -16.59 0.83
CA GLU A 47 -6.76 -16.39 -0.57
C GLU A 47 -7.79 -15.55 -1.34
N ASN A 48 -9.00 -15.35 -0.82
CA ASN A 48 -10.06 -14.58 -1.50
C ASN A 48 -10.15 -13.14 -0.98
N GLN A 49 -10.01 -12.16 -1.87
CA GLN A 49 -10.12 -10.74 -1.57
C GLN A 49 -11.41 -10.12 -2.13
N HIS A 50 -12.02 -9.22 -1.37
CA HIS A 50 -13.34 -8.64 -1.65
C HIS A 50 -13.36 -7.10 -1.77
N ARG A 51 -12.19 -6.44 -1.70
CA ARG A 51 -12.11 -4.97 -1.54
C ARG A 51 -11.46 -4.28 -2.73
N MET A 52 -10.34 -4.79 -3.23
CA MET A 52 -9.56 -4.12 -4.27
C MET A 52 -10.13 -4.43 -5.64
N ARG A 53 -10.14 -3.44 -6.54
CA ARG A 53 -10.34 -3.69 -7.98
C ARG A 53 -9.22 -4.61 -8.49
N PRO A 54 -9.48 -5.52 -9.45
CA PRO A 54 -8.49 -6.48 -9.95
C PRO A 54 -7.18 -5.84 -10.42
N GLU A 55 -7.24 -4.66 -11.01
CA GLU A 55 -6.08 -3.90 -11.51
C GLU A 55 -5.17 -3.41 -10.37
N ILE A 56 -5.74 -3.13 -9.20
CA ILE A 56 -4.97 -2.78 -7.99
C ILE A 56 -4.40 -4.06 -7.37
N ALA A 57 -5.21 -5.12 -7.28
CA ALA A 57 -4.77 -6.40 -6.74
C ALA A 57 -3.57 -6.98 -7.53
N SER A 58 -3.55 -6.82 -8.86
CA SER A 58 -2.43 -7.27 -9.69
C SER A 58 -1.08 -6.62 -9.35
N LEU A 59 -1.06 -5.44 -8.72
CA LEU A 59 0.20 -4.78 -8.31
C LEU A 59 0.84 -5.50 -7.12
N ILE A 60 0.04 -6.11 -6.24
CA ILE A 60 0.52 -6.74 -4.99
C ILE A 60 0.61 -8.26 -5.09
N VAL A 61 -0.17 -8.87 -5.98
CA VAL A 61 -0.07 -10.29 -6.29
C VAL A 61 1.33 -10.57 -6.85
N SER A 62 1.90 -11.72 -6.50
CA SER A 62 3.26 -12.17 -6.78
C SER A 62 4.39 -11.47 -6.00
N HIS A 63 4.24 -10.18 -5.67
CA HIS A 63 5.23 -9.43 -4.88
C HIS A 63 5.07 -9.65 -3.37
N ILE A 64 3.83 -9.59 -2.89
CA ILE A 64 3.50 -9.66 -1.45
C ILE A 64 2.78 -10.97 -1.13
N TYR A 65 1.83 -11.36 -1.99
CA TYR A 65 1.05 -12.58 -1.83
C TYR A 65 1.37 -13.56 -2.96
N LYS A 66 1.67 -14.82 -2.60
CA LYS A 66 1.90 -15.89 -3.59
C LYS A 66 0.66 -16.20 -4.42
N SER A 67 -0.51 -16.21 -3.79
CA SER A 67 -1.82 -16.39 -4.41
C SER A 67 -2.84 -15.47 -3.71
N LEU A 68 -3.63 -14.74 -4.49
CA LEU A 68 -4.76 -13.94 -4.03
C LEU A 68 -5.79 -13.85 -5.16
N GLU A 69 -6.93 -14.49 -4.96
CA GLU A 69 -8.08 -14.55 -5.87
C GLU A 69 -9.03 -13.39 -5.64
N ASN A 70 -9.65 -12.92 -6.73
CA ASN A 70 -10.61 -11.83 -6.71
C ASN A 70 -12.03 -12.38 -6.64
N HIS A 71 -12.78 -12.01 -5.61
CA HIS A 71 -14.19 -12.36 -5.51
C HIS A 71 -15.04 -11.64 -6.58
N GLU A 72 -16.13 -12.24 -7.06
CA GLU A 72 -16.99 -11.68 -8.12
C GLU A 72 -17.50 -10.25 -7.85
N SER A 73 -17.62 -9.88 -6.57
CA SER A 73 -18.06 -8.54 -6.16
C SER A 73 -17.14 -7.43 -6.67
N VAL A 74 -15.83 -7.67 -6.79
CA VAL A 74 -14.87 -6.61 -7.17
C VAL A 74 -14.89 -6.29 -8.66
N PHE A 75 -15.44 -7.19 -9.47
CA PHE A 75 -15.66 -6.95 -10.91
C PHE A 75 -16.90 -6.10 -11.18
N LYS A 76 -17.76 -5.90 -10.18
CA LYS A 76 -19.00 -5.10 -10.29
C LYS A 76 -18.79 -3.61 -10.00
N TYR A 77 -17.58 -3.20 -9.62
CA TYR A 77 -17.28 -1.80 -9.34
C TYR A 77 -17.36 -0.94 -10.61
N SER A 78 -18.09 0.18 -10.52
CA SER A 78 -18.16 1.14 -11.62
C SER A 78 -16.82 1.84 -11.83
N ASN A 79 -16.55 2.19 -13.09
CA ASN A 79 -15.38 2.99 -13.43
C ASN A 79 -15.46 4.39 -12.81
N ILE A 80 -14.30 5.01 -12.62
CA ILE A 80 -14.21 6.40 -12.15
C ILE A 80 -14.81 7.31 -13.23
N LYS A 81 -15.76 8.16 -12.82
CA LYS A 81 -16.43 9.08 -13.74
C LYS A 81 -15.43 10.06 -14.32
N SER A 82 -15.53 10.32 -15.63
CA SER A 82 -14.72 11.31 -16.35
C SER A 82 -13.20 11.01 -16.38
N ILE A 83 -12.77 9.81 -16.00
CA ILE A 83 -11.37 9.35 -16.13
C ILE A 83 -11.34 8.10 -17.00
N ALA A 84 -10.37 8.03 -17.92
CA ALA A 84 -10.24 6.93 -18.88
C ALA A 84 -9.80 5.61 -18.25
N SER A 85 -8.99 5.66 -17.19
CA SER A 85 -8.48 4.49 -16.46
C SER A 85 -8.72 4.63 -14.96
N ASN A 86 -8.99 3.52 -14.30
CA ASN A 86 -9.17 3.45 -12.85
C ASN A 86 -7.85 3.31 -12.08
N LEU A 87 -6.75 3.04 -12.80
CA LEU A 87 -5.40 2.98 -12.28
C LEU A 87 -4.48 3.65 -13.30
N PHE A 88 -3.72 4.64 -12.84
CA PHE A 88 -2.76 5.36 -13.66
C PHE A 88 -1.61 5.83 -12.78
N PHE A 89 -0.42 5.90 -13.38
CA PHE A 89 0.77 6.47 -12.78
C PHE A 89 1.09 7.76 -13.53
N ILE A 90 1.41 8.81 -12.79
CA ILE A 90 1.78 10.10 -13.36
C ILE A 90 3.25 10.30 -13.04
N ALA A 91 4.06 10.44 -14.09
CA ALA A 91 5.44 10.86 -13.98
C ALA A 91 5.50 12.36 -14.24
N TYR A 92 6.25 13.07 -13.41
CA TYR A 92 6.62 14.47 -13.60
C TYR A 92 8.15 14.55 -13.47
N GLU A 93 8.77 15.43 -14.24
CA GLU A 93 10.23 15.68 -14.21
C GLU A 93 10.58 16.95 -13.42
N GLU A 94 9.61 17.57 -12.76
CA GLU A 94 9.82 18.77 -11.94
C GLU A 94 10.66 18.43 -10.69
N GLU A 95 11.71 19.22 -10.45
CA GLU A 95 12.59 19.09 -9.30
C GLU A 95 11.82 19.31 -7.99
N GLU A 96 12.17 18.57 -6.94
CA GLU A 96 11.61 18.81 -5.60
C GLU A 96 11.92 20.24 -5.15
N ASP A 97 11.01 20.86 -4.38
CA ASP A 97 11.28 22.18 -3.82
C ASP A 97 12.50 22.08 -2.89
N ASP A 98 13.61 22.71 -3.28
CA ASP A 98 14.78 22.89 -2.42
C ASP A 98 14.35 23.68 -1.17
N PHE A 99 14.28 23.07 0.02
CA PHE A 99 15.04 23.51 1.22
C PHE A 99 14.75 22.81 2.57
N ASP A 100 15.81 22.91 3.39
CA ASP A 100 15.95 23.00 4.85
C ASP A 100 15.59 21.82 5.77
N GLU A 101 16.64 21.31 6.44
CA GLU A 101 16.78 20.63 7.76
C GLU A 101 15.53 20.12 8.50
N SER A 102 14.52 19.67 7.77
CA SER A 102 13.29 19.11 8.29
C SER A 102 13.10 17.75 7.66
N LEU A 103 12.78 16.76 8.51
CA LEU A 103 12.74 15.34 8.17
C LEU A 103 11.60 14.95 7.20
N SER A 104 10.94 15.92 6.56
CA SER A 104 9.79 15.72 5.69
C SER A 104 9.98 16.43 4.36
N HIS A 105 9.85 15.69 3.27
CA HIS A 105 9.90 16.22 1.91
C HIS A 105 8.52 16.78 1.51
N SER A 106 8.49 17.90 0.80
CA SER A 106 7.28 18.47 0.23
C SER A 106 7.45 18.74 -1.26
N ASN A 107 6.42 18.44 -2.06
CA ASN A 107 6.40 18.71 -3.48
C ASN A 107 5.16 19.56 -3.83
N THR A 108 5.36 20.85 -4.09
CA THR A 108 4.25 21.76 -4.39
C THR A 108 3.53 21.42 -5.70
N TYR A 109 4.25 20.90 -6.69
CA TYR A 109 3.68 20.48 -7.97
C TYR A 109 2.68 19.33 -7.79
N GLU A 110 3.06 18.28 -7.06
CA GLU A 110 2.17 17.16 -6.73
C GLU A 110 0.96 17.62 -5.93
N ALA A 111 1.17 18.49 -4.93
CA ALA A 111 0.09 19.01 -4.11
C ALA A 111 -0.92 19.81 -4.94
N GLU A 112 -0.46 20.65 -5.87
CA GLU A 112 -1.33 21.41 -6.75
C GLU A 112 -2.10 20.47 -7.70
N PHE A 113 -1.42 19.48 -8.28
CA PHE A 113 -2.05 18.48 -9.14
C PHE A 113 -3.16 17.72 -8.41
N ILE A 114 -2.87 17.20 -7.21
CA ILE A 114 -3.84 16.45 -6.39
C ILE A 114 -5.02 17.35 -6.02
N SER A 115 -4.79 18.64 -5.71
CA SER A 115 -5.88 19.59 -5.40
C SER A 115 -6.84 19.79 -6.58
N LYS A 116 -6.30 19.90 -7.80
CA LYS A 116 -7.08 20.02 -9.04
C LYS A 116 -7.85 18.72 -9.32
N LEU A 117 -7.22 17.57 -9.14
CA LEU A 117 -7.85 16.26 -9.32
C LEU A 117 -8.99 16.04 -8.30
N TYR A 118 -8.77 16.35 -7.03
CA TYR A 118 -9.79 16.29 -6.00
C TYR A 118 -11.00 17.17 -6.36
N ARG A 119 -10.75 18.43 -6.76
CA ARG A 119 -11.81 19.33 -7.21
C ARG A 119 -12.57 18.78 -8.42
N HIS A 120 -11.87 18.18 -9.38
CA HIS A 120 -12.50 17.54 -10.54
C HIS A 120 -13.45 16.41 -10.10
N LEU A 121 -13.01 15.50 -9.24
CA LEU A 121 -13.85 14.41 -8.73
C LEU A 121 -15.07 14.93 -7.95
N ARG A 122 -14.89 15.97 -7.13
CA ARG A 122 -16.01 16.64 -6.45
C ARG A 122 -17.08 17.16 -7.41
N LEU A 123 -16.67 17.73 -8.54
CA LEU A 123 -17.60 18.21 -9.58
C LEU A 123 -18.31 17.07 -10.34
N GLN A 124 -17.72 15.87 -10.40
CA GLN A 124 -18.36 14.67 -10.95
C GLN A 124 -19.35 13.98 -9.98
N GLY A 125 -19.54 14.57 -8.80
CA GLY A 125 -20.50 14.11 -7.80
C GLY A 125 -19.97 13.08 -6.81
N TYR A 126 -18.65 12.97 -6.65
CA TYR A 126 -18.05 12.19 -5.56
C TYR A 126 -18.13 12.97 -4.24
N PHE A 127 -18.45 12.27 -3.15
CA PHE A 127 -18.45 12.83 -1.80
C PHE A 127 -17.05 12.82 -1.19
N GLN A 128 -16.83 13.67 -0.19
CA GLN A 128 -15.52 13.80 0.47
C GLN A 128 -15.06 12.50 1.13
N HIS A 129 -16.00 11.75 1.71
CA HIS A 129 -15.70 10.49 2.40
C HIS A 129 -15.40 9.33 1.45
N GLU A 130 -15.60 9.51 0.14
CA GLU A 130 -15.26 8.53 -0.90
C GLU A 130 -13.84 8.73 -1.43
N ILE A 131 -13.17 9.82 -1.04
CA ILE A 131 -11.84 10.20 -1.55
C ILE A 131 -10.86 10.30 -0.38
N THR A 132 -9.78 9.54 -0.46
CA THR A 132 -8.67 9.60 0.49
C THR A 132 -7.38 9.92 -0.26
N VAL A 133 -6.64 10.92 0.22
CA VAL A 133 -5.30 11.26 -0.27
C VAL A 133 -4.28 10.72 0.73
N LEU A 134 -3.26 10.01 0.23
CA LEU A 134 -2.18 9.44 1.02
C LEU A 134 -0.85 10.03 0.51
N PHE A 135 0.02 10.42 1.44
CA PHE A 135 1.39 10.89 1.18
C PHE A 135 2.32 10.27 2.23
N PHE A 136 3.60 10.17 1.90
CA PHE A 136 4.63 9.78 2.87
C PHE A 136 5.15 11.05 3.55
N LEU A 137 5.24 11.01 4.89
CA LEU A 137 5.84 12.07 5.71
C LEU A 137 7.35 11.87 5.81
#